data_AF-A0A1W9KRY9-F1
#
_entry.id   AF-A0A1W9KRY9-F1
#
_cell.length_a   1.000
_cell.length_b   1.000
_cell.length_c   1.000
_cell.angle_alpha   90.00
_cell.angle_beta   90.00
_cell.angle_gamma   90.00
#
_symmetry.space_group_name_H-M   'P 1'
#
loop_
_entity.id
_entity.type
_entity.pdbx_description
1 polymer ?
#
loop_
_entity_poly.entity_id
_entity_poly.type
_entity_poly.pdbx_seq_one_letter_code
_entity_poly.pdbx_strand_id
1 'polypeptide(L)'
;MSILNLSKSERIDVRTSTSVKLLLQDAARACHKTVSEFLLDAGVVAANQVLADRRQFVLDEAAWQAFQVELDAPTQPKPRLKQLLTEPGVLF
;
A
#
# COMPACT_ATOMS: atom_id res chain seq x y z
N MET A 1 14.67 -17.76 -15.04
CA MET A 1 13.30 -17.47 -15.50
C MET A 1 13.30 -16.06 -16.06
N SER A 2 13.29 -15.94 -17.38
CA SER A 2 13.19 -14.66 -18.08
C SER A 2 11.84 -14.03 -17.77
N ILE A 3 11.87 -12.88 -17.09
CA ILE A 3 10.69 -12.03 -16.93
C ILE A 3 10.32 -11.62 -18.35
N LEU A 4 9.20 -12.13 -18.86
CA LEU A 4 8.67 -11.71 -20.15
C LEU A 4 8.58 -10.18 -20.10
N ASN A 5 9.31 -9.51 -21.01
CA ASN A 5 9.07 -8.10 -21.31
C ASN A 5 7.66 -8.03 -21.94
N LEU A 6 6.62 -8.10 -21.11
CA LEU A 6 5.28 -7.70 -21.53
C LEU A 6 5.42 -6.23 -21.91
N SER A 7 5.28 -5.96 -23.20
CA SER A 7 5.14 -4.60 -23.70
C SER A 7 4.07 -3.90 -22.87
N LYS A 8 4.33 -2.66 -22.45
CA LYS A 8 3.35 -1.81 -21.75
C LYS A 8 2.14 -1.59 -22.68
N SER A 9 1.18 -2.52 -22.67
CA SER A 9 -0.02 -2.51 -23.53
C SER A 9 -1.12 -1.63 -22.98
N GLU A 10 -1.20 -1.54 -21.66
CA GLU A 10 -2.28 -0.86 -20.96
C GLU A 10 -2.10 0.66 -21.01
N ARG A 11 -3.22 1.37 -21.23
CA ARG A 11 -3.26 2.83 -21.33
C ARG A 11 -4.08 3.42 -20.20
N ILE A 12 -3.60 4.54 -19.66
CA ILE A 12 -4.31 5.35 -18.66
C ILE A 12 -4.54 6.72 -19.28
N ASP A 13 -5.80 7.03 -19.62
CA ASP A 13 -6.18 8.33 -20.16
C ASP A 13 -6.64 9.27 -19.02
N VAL A 14 -5.95 10.40 -18.86
CA VAL A 14 -6.21 11.37 -17.79
C VAL A 14 -6.56 12.74 -18.40
N ARG A 15 -7.70 13.30 -17.98
CA ARG A 15 -8.07 14.68 -18.31
C ARG A 15 -7.52 15.63 -17.26
N THR A 16 -7.04 16.79 -17.72
CA THR A 16 -6.45 17.80 -16.84
C THR A 16 -6.62 19.20 -17.43
N SER A 17 -6.40 20.23 -16.61
CA SER A 17 -6.38 21.62 -17.07
C SER A 17 -5.00 21.98 -17.65
N THR A 18 -4.94 23.05 -18.43
CA THR A 18 -3.67 23.55 -19.01
C THR A 18 -2.63 23.86 -17.94
N SER A 19 -3.04 24.47 -16.83
CA SER A 19 -2.13 24.82 -15.72
C SER A 19 -1.48 23.59 -15.10
N VAL A 20 -2.25 22.55 -14.85
CA VAL A 20 -1.75 21.28 -14.29
C VAL A 20 -0.86 20.56 -15.30
N LYS A 21 -1.21 20.57 -16.59
CA LYS A 21 -0.36 20.00 -17.64
C LYS A 21 1.03 20.65 -17.68
N LEU A 22 1.09 21.98 -17.60
CA LEU A 22 2.37 22.71 -17.59
C LEU A 22 3.21 22.36 -16.36
N LEU A 23 2.58 22.34 -15.18
CA LEU A 23 3.25 21.95 -13.93
C LEU A 23 3.88 20.55 -14.03
N LEU A 24 3.11 19.57 -14.55
CA LEU A 24 3.60 18.20 -14.73
C LEU A 24 4.73 18.11 -15.77
N GLN A 25 4.68 18.94 -16.81
CA GLN A 25 5.75 19.02 -17.81
C GLN A 25 7.04 19.56 -17.22
N ASP A 26 6.96 20.62 -16.42
CA ASP A 26 8.14 21.21 -15.79
C ASP A 26 8.75 20.29 -14.73
N ALA A 27 7.92 19.60 -13.95
CA ALA A 27 8.39 18.58 -13.02
C ALA A 27 9.08 17.41 -13.73
N ALA A 28 8.48 16.90 -14.83
CA ALA A 28 9.08 15.84 -15.62
C ALA A 28 10.43 16.25 -16.22
N ARG A 29 10.54 17.49 -16.73
CA ARG A 29 11.79 18.06 -17.24
C ARG A 29 12.86 18.15 -16.15
N ALA A 30 12.51 18.63 -14.96
CA ALA A 30 13.43 18.72 -13.83
C ALA A 30 13.97 17.35 -13.40
N CYS A 31 13.18 16.28 -13.61
CA CYS A 31 13.58 14.90 -13.34
C CYS A 31 14.24 14.20 -14.53
N HIS A 32 14.44 14.87 -15.67
CA HIS A 32 14.92 14.26 -16.93
C HIS A 32 14.07 13.08 -17.41
N LYS A 33 12.75 13.16 -17.24
CA LYS A 33 11.77 12.14 -17.62
C LYS A 33 10.76 12.67 -18.63
N THR A 34 10.14 11.77 -19.38
CA THR A 34 8.91 12.11 -20.10
C THR A 34 7.76 12.34 -19.12
N VAL A 35 6.72 13.07 -19.54
CA VAL A 35 5.52 13.30 -18.70
C VAL A 35 4.86 11.97 -18.30
N SER A 36 4.81 11.01 -19.22
CA SER A 36 4.23 9.68 -18.96
C SER A 36 5.02 8.90 -17.93
N GLU A 37 6.36 8.93 -17.99
CA GLU A 37 7.21 8.27 -16.99
C GLU A 37 7.09 8.93 -15.63
N PHE A 38 7.14 10.27 -15.58
CA PHE A 38 6.96 11.01 -14.34
C PHE A 38 5.62 10.70 -13.66
N LEU A 39 4.52 10.71 -14.43
CA LEU A 39 3.19 10.41 -13.93
C LEU A 39 3.04 8.96 -13.47
N LEU A 40 3.60 8.01 -14.23
CA LEU A 40 3.54 6.60 -13.87
C LEU A 40 4.32 6.33 -12.58
N ASP A 41 5.54 6.87 -12.45
CA ASP A 41 6.36 6.71 -11.26
C ASP A 41 5.68 7.31 -10.03
N ALA A 42 5.18 8.55 -10.15
CA ALA A 42 4.45 9.21 -9.07
C ALA A 42 3.18 8.43 -8.68
N GLY A 43 2.45 7.91 -9.67
CA GLY A 43 1.26 7.08 -9.47
C GLY A 43 1.56 5.77 -8.75
N VAL A 44 2.65 5.09 -9.11
CA VAL A 44 3.09 3.85 -8.43
C VAL A 44 3.48 4.13 -6.98
N VAL A 45 4.22 5.21 -6.72
CA VAL A 45 4.58 5.61 -5.34
C VAL A 45 3.33 5.88 -4.52
N ALA A 46 2.39 6.68 -5.04
CA ALA A 46 1.14 6.99 -4.35
C ALA A 46 0.29 5.74 -4.11
N ALA A 47 0.16 4.86 -5.11
CA ALA A 47 -0.58 3.60 -4.98
C ALA A 47 0.04 2.69 -3.91
N ASN A 48 1.37 2.58 -3.88
CA ASN A 48 2.07 1.81 -2.86
C ASN A 48 1.84 2.38 -1.47
N GLN A 49 1.89 3.70 -1.30
CA GLN A 49 1.62 4.33 0.00
C GLN A 49 0.20 4.00 0.48
N VAL A 50 -0.81 4.20 -0.38
CA VAL A 50 -2.22 3.92 -0.04
C VAL A 50 -2.43 2.43 0.32
N LEU A 51 -1.74 1.51 -0.36
CA LEU A 51 -1.82 0.08 -0.08
C LEU A 51 -0.95 -0.35 1.12
N ALA A 52 0.10 0.41 1.44
CA ALA A 52 0.96 0.19 2.61
C ALA A 52 0.30 0.67 3.89
N ASP A 53 -0.44 1.79 3.85
CA ASP A 53 -1.24 2.31 4.96
C ASP A 53 -2.29 1.29 5.45
N ARG A 54 -2.64 0.29 4.64
CA ARG A 54 -3.52 -0.83 5.03
C ARG A 54 -2.79 -2.07 5.58
N ARG A 55 -1.47 -2.11 5.48
CA ARG A 55 -0.64 -3.30 5.80
C ARG A 55 0.44 -3.04 6.85
N GLN A 56 0.84 -1.79 7.07
CA GLN A 56 1.86 -1.42 8.03
C GLN A 56 1.25 -0.64 9.19
N PHE A 57 1.38 -1.17 10.39
CA PHE A 57 1.05 -0.49 11.63
C PHE A 57 2.34 0.10 12.20
N VAL A 58 2.49 1.42 12.09
CA VAL A 58 3.64 2.13 12.69
C VAL A 58 3.31 2.38 14.16
N LEU A 59 4.14 1.85 15.06
CA LEU A 59 4.03 2.05 16.51
C LEU A 59 5.11 3.04 16.95
N ASP A 60 4.79 3.92 17.89
CA ASP A 60 5.80 4.68 18.62
C ASP A 60 6.52 3.77 19.64
N GLU A 61 7.58 4.27 20.28
CA GLU A 61 8.42 3.51 21.21
C GLU A 61 7.59 2.86 22.34
N ALA A 62 6.61 3.60 22.88
CA ALA A 62 5.79 3.12 24.00
C ALA A 62 4.83 2.02 23.55
N ALA A 63 4.17 2.21 22.40
CA ALA A 63 3.28 1.21 21.81
C ALA A 63 4.06 -0.03 21.34
N TRP A 64 5.29 0.14 20.85
CA TRP A 64 6.20 -0.95 20.50
C TRP A 64 6.58 -1.78 21.72
N GLN A 65 6.98 -1.12 22.82
CA GLN A 65 7.31 -1.81 24.06
C GLN A 65 6.11 -2.57 24.65
N ALA A 66 4.93 -1.94 24.66
CA ALA A 66 3.70 -2.59 25.12
C ALA A 66 3.34 -3.81 24.24
N PHE A 67 3.50 -3.67 22.92
CA PHE A 67 3.29 -4.76 21.98
C PHE A 67 4.25 -5.93 22.23
N GLN A 68 5.53 -5.67 22.47
CA GLN A 68 6.51 -6.71 22.77
C GLN A 68 6.17 -7.46 24.07
N VAL A 69 5.79 -6.74 25.13
CA VAL A 69 5.40 -7.36 26.41
C VAL A 69 4.21 -8.31 26.24
N GLU A 70 3.20 -7.90 25.47
CA GLU A 70 2.03 -8.76 25.18
C GLU A 70 2.36 -9.91 24.24
N LEU A 71 3.32 -9.73 23.32
CA LEU A 71 3.77 -10.77 22.40
C LEU A 71 4.54 -11.88 23.13
N ASP A 72 5.36 -11.53 24.11
CA ASP A 72 6.15 -12.48 24.92
C ASP A 72 5.33 -13.10 26.07
N ALA A 73 4.17 -12.53 26.39
CA ALA A 73 3.32 -13.04 27.46
C ALA A 73 2.80 -14.45 27.12
N PRO A 74 2.74 -15.37 28.12
CA PRO A 74 2.20 -16.70 27.91
C PRO A 74 0.73 -16.62 27.46
N THR A 75 0.34 -17.48 26.53
CA THR A 75 -1.03 -17.49 26.02
C THR A 75 -2.01 -17.86 27.13
N GLN A 76 -2.95 -16.96 27.40
CA GLN A 76 -4.01 -17.22 28.37
C GLN A 76 -5.18 -17.92 27.67
N PRO A 77 -5.75 -18.97 28.28
CA PRO A 77 -6.94 -19.60 27.73
C PRO A 77 -8.08 -18.58 27.70
N LYS A 78 -8.68 -18.41 26.52
CA LYS A 78 -9.86 -17.56 26.31
C LYS A 78 -11.06 -18.46 25.94
N PRO A 79 -11.84 -18.96 26.92
CA PRO A 79 -12.91 -19.94 26.66
C PRO A 79 -13.93 -19.48 25.62
N ARG A 80 -14.32 -18.20 25.63
CA ARG A 80 -15.22 -17.62 24.62
C ARG A 80 -14.61 -17.61 23.22
N LEU A 81 -13.31 -17.35 23.09
CA LEU A 81 -12.63 -17.40 21.80
C LEU A 81 -12.54 -18.84 21.28
N LYS A 82 -12.27 -19.79 22.17
CA LYS A 82 -12.28 -21.23 21.83
C LYS A 82 -13.66 -21.64 21.32
N GLN A 83 -14.73 -21.25 22.03
CA GLN A 83 -16.10 -21.52 21.63
C GLN A 83 -16.41 -20.91 20.26
N LEU A 84 -16.09 -19.63 20.04
CA LEU A 84 -16.30 -18.93 18.77
C LEU A 84 -15.60 -19.62 17.60
N LEU A 85 -14.35 -20.06 17.78
CA LEU A 85 -13.59 -20.77 16.72
C LEU A 85 -14.13 -22.16 16.41
N THR A 86 -14.95 -22.74 17.30
CA THR A 86 -15.58 -24.06 17.12
C THR A 86 -17.05 -23.98 16.70
N GLU A 87 -17.67 -22.80 16.79
CA GLU A 87 -19.03 -22.59 16.33
C GLU A 87 -19.06 -22.55 14.79
N PRO A 88 -20.04 -23.22 14.15
CA PRO A 88 -20.22 -23.10 12.70
C PRO A 88 -20.47 -21.63 12.35
N GLY A 89 -19.62 -21.06 11.51
CA GLY A 89 -19.81 -19.70 11.01
C GLY A 89 -21.14 -19.59 10.27
N VAL A 90 -21.80 -18.44 10.36
CA VAL A 90 -23.11 -18.14 9.73
C VAL A 90 -23.04 -18.09 8.19
N LEU A 91 -21.96 -18.58 7.58
CA LEU A 91 -21.65 -18.49 6.15
C LEU A 91 -21.59 -19.85 5.43
N PHE A 92 -22.08 -20.94 6.03
CA PHE A 92 -22.28 -22.22 5.35
C PHE A 92 -23.61 -22.85 5.72
#